data_AF-A0A0D0D9A0-F1
#
_entry.id   AF-A0A0D0D9A0-F1
#
_cell.length_a   1.000
_cell.length_b   1.000
_cell.length_c   1.000
_cell.angle_alpha   90.00
_cell.angle_beta   90.00
_cell.angle_gamma   90.00
#
_symmetry.space_group_name_H-M   'P 1'
#
loop_
_entity.id
_entity.type
_entity.pdbx_description
1 polymer ?
#
loop_
_entity_poly.entity_id
_entity_poly.type
_entity_poly.pdbx_seq_one_letter_code
_entity_poly.pdbx_strand_id
1 'polypeptide(L)'
;LPLGGSGDYEDNLKKIVTVHNQTHWDKTKTETGLTKPPLILGLHPKHCLSVPLCITTDIMHLAGNISNLLITLWCGTMDCGVNDNTDSWDWTVLKDPDVWIEHGKDVSEAGYHLPRSYDHKPYNIAKNINSQYKMWEFQLYTFGIVPGLLHGILPQPYWRISASLSVGFKSCANIISCKLNSRTPIVIYRVLTNQLHSSRAYSRLTPSLSPY
;
A
#
# COMPACT_ATOMS: atom_id res chain seq x y z
N LEU A 1 4.45 6.13 17.19
CA LEU A 1 2.99 6.14 17.00
C LEU A 1 2.35 5.84 18.34
N PRO A 2 1.34 6.60 18.80
CA PRO A 2 0.59 6.23 20.00
C PRO A 2 -0.02 4.84 19.80
N LEU A 3 -0.02 4.03 20.87
CA LEU A 3 -0.62 2.69 20.85
C LEU A 3 -2.08 2.81 20.38
N GLY A 4 -2.48 1.96 19.42
CA GLY A 4 -3.85 1.89 18.96
C GLY A 4 -4.76 1.58 20.16
N GLY A 5 -5.63 2.53 20.52
CA GLY A 5 -6.45 2.44 21.73
C GLY A 5 -5.84 3.08 22.98
N SER A 6 -5.10 4.19 22.86
CA SER A 6 -4.76 5.04 24.01
C SER A 6 -6.03 5.35 24.82
N GLY A 7 -6.01 5.07 26.13
CA GLY A 7 -7.12 5.39 27.05
C GLY A 7 -7.45 6.89 27.08
N ASP A 8 -6.50 7.73 26.65
CA ASP A 8 -6.62 9.18 26.62
C ASP A 8 -7.30 9.70 25.34
N TYR A 9 -7.71 8.82 24.43
CA TYR A 9 -8.32 9.23 23.15
C TYR A 9 -9.57 10.10 23.36
N GLU A 10 -10.45 9.70 24.28
CA GLU A 10 -11.69 10.44 24.57
C GLU A 10 -11.39 11.82 25.18
N ASP A 11 -10.43 11.88 26.09
CA ASP A 11 -10.04 13.14 26.74
C ASP A 11 -9.35 14.10 25.76
N ASN A 12 -8.51 13.58 24.86
CA ASN A 12 -7.91 14.36 23.80
C ASN A 12 -8.94 14.87 22.78
N LEU A 13 -10.00 14.08 22.54
CA LEU A 13 -11.11 14.51 21.69
C LEU A 13 -11.90 15.66 22.32
N LYS A 14 -12.20 15.56 23.64
CA LYS A 14 -12.84 16.64 24.40
C LYS A 14 -12.03 17.93 24.34
N LYS A 15 -10.71 17.86 24.51
CA LYS A 15 -9.81 19.02 24.39
C LYS A 15 -9.98 19.72 23.05
N ILE A 16 -9.94 19.00 21.93
CA ILE A 16 -10.09 19.60 20.58
C ILE A 16 -11.46 20.26 20.39
N VAL A 17 -12.54 19.62 20.83
CA VAL A 17 -13.90 20.17 20.67
C VAL A 17 -14.08 21.46 21.49
N THR A 18 -13.36 21.60 22.61
CA THR A 18 -13.41 22.79 23.47
C THR A 18 -12.52 23.95 23.03
N VAL A 19 -11.66 23.77 22.01
CA VAL A 19 -10.73 24.82 21.58
C VAL A 19 -11.41 25.79 20.61
N HIS A 20 -11.39 27.08 20.95
CA HIS A 20 -12.02 28.16 20.15
C HIS A 20 -10.99 29.12 19.51
N ASN A 21 -9.69 28.91 19.75
CA ASN A 21 -8.61 29.76 19.24
C ASN A 21 -7.71 28.95 18.28
N GLN A 22 -7.44 29.50 17.09
CA GLN A 22 -6.64 28.87 16.05
C GLN A 22 -5.23 28.45 16.53
N THR A 23 -4.51 29.33 17.23
CA THR A 23 -3.15 29.02 17.72
C THR A 23 -3.16 27.86 18.71
N HIS A 24 -4.18 27.81 19.58
CA HIS A 24 -4.33 26.73 20.55
C HIS A 24 -4.78 25.43 19.86
N TRP A 25 -5.55 25.54 18.79
CA TRP A 25 -6.02 24.41 17.99
C TRP A 25 -4.85 23.74 17.26
N ASP A 26 -3.97 24.52 16.61
CA ASP A 26 -2.80 23.99 15.91
C ASP A 26 -1.83 23.29 16.88
N LYS A 27 -1.64 23.86 18.08
CA LYS A 27 -0.87 23.23 19.16
C LYS A 27 -1.49 21.91 19.61
N THR A 28 -2.78 21.91 19.94
CA THR A 28 -3.50 20.71 20.42
C THR A 28 -3.53 19.61 19.36
N LYS A 29 -3.72 19.97 18.08
CA LYS A 29 -3.66 19.05 16.94
C LYS A 29 -2.29 18.39 16.81
N THR A 30 -1.22 19.15 17.00
CA THR A 30 0.15 18.63 16.92
C THR A 30 0.44 17.67 18.07
N GLU A 31 0.01 18.00 19.29
CA GLU A 31 0.23 17.18 20.48
C GLU A 31 -0.60 15.88 20.47
N THR A 32 -1.85 15.95 20.02
CA THR A 32 -2.79 14.81 20.06
C THR A 32 -2.84 14.00 18.75
N GLY A 33 -2.38 14.58 17.64
CA GLY A 33 -2.52 14.00 16.30
C GLY A 33 -3.95 14.00 15.77
N LEU A 34 -4.91 14.62 16.46
CA LEU A 34 -6.32 14.63 16.12
C LEU A 34 -6.70 15.98 15.49
N THR A 35 -7.59 15.94 14.50
CA THR A 35 -8.03 17.15 13.77
C THR A 35 -9.50 17.45 13.94
N LYS A 36 -10.32 16.40 14.05
CA LYS A 36 -11.78 16.52 14.12
C LYS A 36 -12.37 15.24 14.73
N PRO A 37 -13.51 15.36 15.44
CA PRO A 37 -14.28 14.19 15.83
C PRO A 37 -14.66 13.34 14.60
N PRO A 38 -14.37 12.03 14.60
CA PRO A 38 -14.79 11.16 13.53
C PRO A 38 -16.32 10.98 13.56
N LEU A 39 -16.95 10.94 12.38
CA LEU A 39 -18.41 10.75 12.24
C LEU A 39 -18.91 9.47 12.94
N ILE A 40 -18.04 8.48 13.09
CA ILE A 40 -18.36 7.20 13.73
C ILE A 40 -18.74 7.34 15.21
N LEU A 41 -18.39 8.46 15.87
CA LEU A 41 -18.85 8.77 17.24
C LEU A 41 -20.38 8.93 17.33
N GLY A 42 -21.06 9.21 16.21
CA GLY A 42 -22.51 9.27 16.16
C GLY A 42 -23.19 7.90 16.07
N LEU A 43 -22.42 6.81 15.92
CA LEU A 43 -22.98 5.46 15.88
C LEU A 43 -23.31 4.97 17.29
N HIS A 44 -24.36 4.16 17.39
CA HIS A 44 -24.83 3.66 18.68
C HIS A 44 -23.80 2.68 19.30
N PRO A 45 -23.32 2.91 20.54
CA PRO A 45 -22.23 2.13 21.14
C PRO A 45 -22.49 0.62 21.25
N LYS A 46 -23.75 0.19 21.37
CA LYS A 46 -24.11 -1.25 21.43
C LYS A 46 -23.94 -1.98 20.10
N HIS A 47 -23.78 -1.26 18.99
CA HIS A 47 -23.69 -1.81 17.64
C HIS A 47 -22.33 -1.56 16.98
N CYS A 48 -21.37 -0.98 17.70
CA CYS A 48 -20.05 -0.63 17.18
C CYS A 48 -18.97 -0.90 18.23
N LEU A 49 -17.75 -1.22 17.79
CA LEU A 49 -16.59 -1.19 18.69
C LEU A 49 -16.36 0.25 19.16
N SER A 50 -15.77 0.43 20.35
CA SER A 50 -15.43 1.78 20.83
C SER A 50 -14.36 2.43 19.95
N VAL A 51 -14.34 3.76 19.88
CA VAL A 51 -13.26 4.49 19.24
C VAL A 51 -12.00 4.41 20.13
N PRO A 52 -10.79 4.17 19.60
CA PRO A 52 -10.44 4.07 18.17
C PRO A 52 -10.49 2.65 17.59
N LEU A 53 -10.96 1.64 18.31
CA LEU A 53 -11.01 0.25 17.84
C LEU A 53 -11.92 0.04 16.64
N CYS A 54 -12.96 0.85 16.47
CA CYS A 54 -13.80 0.86 15.26
C CYS A 54 -13.19 1.63 14.08
N ILE A 55 -12.11 2.40 14.29
CA ILE A 55 -11.41 3.11 13.23
C ILE A 55 -10.35 2.16 12.67
N THR A 56 -10.63 1.59 11.51
CA THR A 56 -9.63 0.84 10.76
C THR A 56 -8.54 1.80 10.28
N THR A 57 -7.28 1.39 10.38
CA THR A 57 -6.17 2.10 9.72
C THR A 57 -6.53 2.39 8.28
N ASP A 58 -6.21 3.60 7.81
CA ASP A 58 -6.41 3.98 6.42
C ASP A 58 -5.39 3.24 5.52
N ILE A 59 -5.72 1.99 5.20
CA ILE A 59 -4.89 1.09 4.40
C ILE A 59 -4.70 1.64 2.99
N MET A 60 -5.66 2.42 2.48
CA MET A 60 -5.55 3.03 1.15
C MET A 60 -4.41 4.05 1.11
N HIS A 61 -4.37 4.98 2.05
CA HIS A 61 -3.29 5.97 2.10
C HIS A 61 -1.96 5.34 2.50
N LEU A 62 -1.95 4.39 3.44
CA LEU A 62 -0.74 3.67 3.80
C LEU A 62 -0.13 2.94 2.60
N ALA A 63 -0.97 2.27 1.79
CA ALA A 63 -0.53 1.61 0.57
C ALA A 63 0.08 2.60 -0.43
N GLY A 64 -0.57 3.74 -0.65
CA GLY A 64 -0.06 4.78 -1.55
C GLY A 64 1.31 5.30 -1.10
N ASN A 65 1.45 5.62 0.20
CA ASN A 65 2.70 6.13 0.75
C ASN A 65 3.86 5.12 0.64
N ILE A 66 3.60 3.85 0.98
CA ILE A 66 4.61 2.78 0.86
C ILE A 66 4.96 2.56 -0.63
N SER A 67 3.98 2.58 -1.51
CA SER A 67 4.21 2.44 -2.96
C SER A 67 5.10 3.56 -3.48
N ASN A 68 4.80 4.80 -3.13
CA ASN A 68 5.60 5.96 -3.53
C ASN A 68 7.04 5.85 -3.02
N LEU A 69 7.23 5.48 -1.76
CA LEU A 69 8.56 5.27 -1.18
C LEU A 69 9.35 4.16 -1.89
N LEU A 70 8.71 3.04 -2.20
CA LEU A 70 9.38 1.94 -2.92
C LEU A 70 9.77 2.35 -4.34
N ILE A 71 8.91 3.11 -5.03
CA ILE A 71 9.21 3.64 -6.36
C ILE A 71 10.41 4.60 -6.29
N THR A 72 10.45 5.52 -5.32
CA THR A 72 11.61 6.44 -5.19
C THR A 72 12.89 5.71 -4.88
N LEU A 73 12.83 4.59 -4.13
CA LEU A 73 13.97 3.71 -3.89
C LEU A 73 14.41 2.98 -5.15
N TRP A 74 13.50 2.36 -5.90
CA TRP A 74 13.85 1.60 -7.10
C TRP A 74 14.32 2.49 -8.26
N CYS A 75 13.80 3.71 -8.36
CA CYS A 75 14.25 4.70 -9.33
C CYS A 75 15.47 5.50 -8.88
N GLY A 76 15.88 5.37 -7.61
CA GLY A 76 16.99 6.16 -7.06
C GLY A 76 16.72 7.67 -7.05
N THR A 77 15.46 8.08 -6.88
CA THR A 77 15.03 9.49 -6.82
C THR A 77 14.78 9.98 -5.39
N MET A 78 15.04 9.13 -4.39
CA MET A 78 14.96 9.50 -2.99
C MET A 78 16.14 10.40 -2.61
N ASP A 79 15.89 11.44 -1.80
CA ASP A 79 16.94 12.34 -1.32
C ASP A 79 18.00 11.57 -0.53
N CYS A 80 19.27 11.72 -0.92
CA CYS A 80 20.41 11.13 -0.22
C CYS A 80 20.96 12.06 0.86
N GLY A 81 21.42 11.46 1.95
CA GLY A 81 22.24 12.16 2.93
C GLY A 81 23.63 12.51 2.37
N VAL A 82 24.34 13.41 3.05
CA VAL A 82 25.66 13.92 2.61
C VAL A 82 26.72 12.83 2.40
N ASN A 83 26.58 11.68 3.08
CA ASN A 83 27.52 10.55 3.00
C ASN A 83 26.93 9.34 2.26
N ASP A 84 25.83 9.51 1.53
CA ASP A 84 25.15 8.44 0.81
C ASP A 84 25.10 8.75 -0.69
N ASN A 85 25.15 7.72 -1.53
CA ASN A 85 25.09 7.86 -2.98
C ASN A 85 24.14 6.82 -3.59
N THR A 86 23.14 7.29 -4.32
CA THR A 86 22.22 6.46 -5.11
C THR A 86 22.91 5.49 -6.08
N ASP A 87 24.12 5.81 -6.58
CA ASP A 87 24.88 4.90 -7.46
C ASP A 87 25.36 3.63 -6.74
N SER A 88 25.43 3.67 -5.41
CA SER A 88 25.86 2.52 -4.59
C SER A 88 24.70 1.60 -4.20
N TRP A 89 23.47 1.95 -4.54
CA TRP A 89 22.28 1.22 -4.10
C TRP A 89 21.95 0.07 -5.04
N ASP A 90 22.20 -1.16 -4.59
CA ASP A 90 21.90 -2.38 -5.37
C ASP A 90 20.39 -2.54 -5.72
N TRP A 91 19.51 -1.80 -5.03
CA TRP A 91 18.07 -1.85 -5.24
C TRP A 91 17.53 -0.81 -6.25
N THR A 92 18.37 0.07 -6.80
CA THR A 92 17.95 1.08 -7.79
C THR A 92 17.83 0.49 -9.21
N VAL A 93 17.03 -0.56 -9.34
CA VAL A 93 16.92 -1.33 -10.60
C VAL A 93 16.11 -0.64 -11.70
N LEU A 94 15.42 0.45 -11.36
CA LEU A 94 14.59 1.24 -12.29
C LEU A 94 15.13 2.67 -12.47
N LYS A 95 16.42 2.88 -12.17
CA LYS A 95 17.07 4.20 -12.27
C LYS A 95 17.23 4.67 -13.71
N ASP A 96 17.51 3.75 -14.62
CA ASP A 96 17.63 4.05 -16.05
C ASP A 96 16.26 4.47 -16.61
N PRO A 97 16.13 5.65 -17.24
CA PRO A 97 14.89 6.12 -17.85
C PRO A 97 14.29 5.14 -18.85
N ASP A 98 15.10 4.45 -19.64
CA ASP A 98 14.61 3.52 -20.66
C ASP A 98 14.01 2.26 -20.00
N VAL A 99 14.67 1.75 -18.96
CA VAL A 99 14.16 0.64 -18.13
C VAL A 99 12.87 1.04 -17.41
N TRP A 100 12.77 2.27 -16.91
CA TRP A 100 11.54 2.77 -16.29
C TRP A 100 10.37 2.86 -17.28
N ILE A 101 10.63 3.32 -18.51
CA ILE A 101 9.62 3.39 -19.58
C ILE A 101 9.15 1.98 -19.97
N GLU A 102 10.08 1.03 -20.13
CA GLU A 102 9.77 -0.37 -20.42
C GLU A 102 8.97 -1.02 -19.29
N HIS A 103 9.40 -0.85 -18.04
CA HIS A 103 8.66 -1.31 -16.86
C HIS A 103 7.23 -0.76 -16.83
N GLY A 104 7.04 0.52 -17.16
CA GLY A 104 5.71 1.12 -17.25
C GLY A 104 4.82 0.47 -18.32
N LYS A 105 5.41 0.01 -19.43
CA LYS A 105 4.70 -0.75 -20.47
C LYS A 105 4.33 -2.14 -19.96
N ASP A 106 5.26 -2.84 -19.32
CA ASP A 106 5.03 -4.18 -18.74
C ASP A 106 3.93 -4.16 -17.68
N VAL A 107 3.88 -3.11 -16.85
CA VAL A 107 2.81 -2.92 -15.86
C VAL A 107 1.45 -2.81 -16.53
N SER A 108 1.36 -2.04 -17.62
CA SER A 108 0.13 -1.95 -18.41
C SER A 108 -0.21 -3.32 -18.97
N GLU A 109 0.71 -3.99 -19.66
CA GLU A 109 0.48 -5.29 -20.29
C GLU A 109 0.12 -6.41 -19.31
N ALA A 110 0.67 -6.40 -18.09
CA ALA A 110 0.29 -7.30 -16.99
C ALA A 110 -1.21 -7.22 -16.67
N GLY A 111 -1.85 -6.08 -16.97
CA GLY A 111 -3.27 -5.88 -16.88
C GLY A 111 -4.13 -6.88 -17.68
N TYR A 112 -3.63 -7.43 -18.80
CA TYR A 112 -4.37 -8.46 -19.56
C TYR A 112 -4.49 -9.80 -18.82
N HIS A 113 -3.59 -10.04 -17.86
CA HIS A 113 -3.59 -11.24 -17.03
C HIS A 113 -4.35 -11.04 -15.72
N LEU A 114 -4.89 -9.84 -15.49
CA LEU A 114 -5.72 -9.58 -14.33
C LEU A 114 -7.10 -10.22 -14.53
N PRO A 115 -7.63 -10.89 -13.50
CA PRO A 115 -8.99 -11.41 -13.54
C PRO A 115 -9.98 -10.28 -13.83
N ARG A 116 -10.98 -10.57 -14.69
CA ARG A 116 -12.02 -9.63 -15.15
C ARG A 116 -12.71 -8.87 -14.02
N SER A 117 -12.72 -9.43 -12.81
CA SER A 117 -13.19 -8.73 -11.62
C SER A 117 -12.49 -7.38 -11.43
N TYR A 118 -11.21 -7.22 -11.75
CA TYR A 118 -10.61 -5.90 -11.89
C TYR A 118 -11.19 -5.24 -13.14
N ASP A 119 -12.25 -4.46 -12.97
CA ASP A 119 -12.98 -3.79 -14.05
C ASP A 119 -12.11 -2.80 -14.86
N HIS A 120 -10.84 -2.62 -14.49
CA HIS A 120 -9.92 -1.69 -15.13
C HIS A 120 -8.49 -2.21 -15.21
N LYS A 121 -7.86 -1.97 -16.37
CA LYS A 121 -6.44 -2.23 -16.62
C LYS A 121 -5.61 -1.16 -15.89
N PRO A 122 -4.52 -1.53 -15.18
CA PRO A 122 -3.61 -0.54 -14.61
C PRO A 122 -3.02 0.34 -15.72
N TYR A 123 -2.96 1.64 -15.49
CA TYR A 123 -2.28 2.54 -16.42
C TYR A 123 -0.76 2.32 -16.41
N ASN A 124 -0.11 2.74 -17.49
CA ASN A 124 1.34 2.83 -17.54
C ASN A 124 1.82 3.83 -16.47
N ILE A 125 2.51 3.31 -15.45
CA ILE A 125 2.94 4.10 -14.29
C ILE A 125 3.97 5.17 -14.68
N ALA A 126 4.86 4.87 -15.63
CA ALA A 126 5.89 5.82 -16.08
C ALA A 126 5.29 7.07 -16.74
N LYS A 127 4.09 6.96 -17.34
CA LYS A 127 3.40 8.10 -17.98
C LYS A 127 2.52 8.90 -17.02
N ASN A 128 1.97 8.25 -15.98
CA ASN A 128 0.84 8.78 -15.23
C ASN A 128 1.11 9.01 -13.74
N ILE A 129 2.32 8.74 -13.24
CA ILE A 129 2.66 8.86 -11.81
C ILE A 129 2.37 10.26 -11.22
N ASN A 130 2.62 11.32 -12.01
CA ASN A 130 2.53 12.71 -11.53
C ASN A 130 1.18 13.40 -11.81
N SER A 131 0.33 12.85 -12.67
CA SER A 131 -0.89 13.53 -13.10
C SER A 131 -2.16 12.89 -12.57
N GLN A 132 -2.22 11.56 -12.44
CA GLN A 132 -3.52 10.86 -12.31
C GLN A 132 -3.47 9.42 -11.74
N TYR A 133 -2.34 8.92 -11.26
CA TYR A 133 -2.26 7.55 -10.74
C TYR A 133 -3.07 7.38 -9.45
N LYS A 134 -4.10 6.53 -9.47
CA LYS A 134 -5.05 6.40 -8.36
C LYS A 134 -4.50 5.49 -7.27
N MET A 135 -4.96 5.69 -6.03
CA MET A 135 -4.56 4.86 -4.88
C MET A 135 -4.75 3.36 -5.08
N TRP A 136 -5.84 2.94 -5.75
CA TRP A 136 -6.07 1.53 -6.06
C TRP A 136 -5.08 0.98 -7.10
N GLU A 137 -4.60 1.83 -8.02
CA GLU A 137 -3.59 1.46 -9.00
C GLU A 137 -2.24 1.27 -8.32
N PHE A 138 -1.87 2.15 -7.38
CA PHE A 138 -0.68 1.97 -6.55
C PHE A 138 -0.72 0.65 -5.77
N GLN A 139 -1.87 0.31 -5.18
CA GLN A 139 -2.06 -0.96 -4.48
C GLN A 139 -1.87 -2.17 -5.41
N LEU A 140 -2.49 -2.14 -6.59
CA LEU A 140 -2.42 -3.21 -7.57
C LEU A 140 -0.99 -3.35 -8.13
N TYR A 141 -0.36 -2.23 -8.47
CA TYR A 141 1.04 -2.17 -8.92
C TYR A 141 1.96 -2.80 -7.86
N THR A 142 2.02 -2.22 -6.66
CA THR A 142 3.01 -2.58 -5.65
C THR A 142 2.81 -3.98 -5.07
N PHE A 143 1.56 -4.37 -4.80
CA PHE A 143 1.27 -5.64 -4.09
C PHE A 143 0.78 -6.77 -5.01
N GLY A 144 0.36 -6.44 -6.23
CA GLY A 144 -0.14 -7.39 -7.21
C GLY A 144 0.88 -7.72 -8.29
N ILE A 145 1.47 -6.69 -8.90
CA ILE A 145 2.23 -6.82 -10.16
C ILE A 145 3.75 -6.85 -9.90
N VAL A 146 4.26 -5.91 -9.11
CA VAL A 146 5.69 -5.69 -8.89
C VAL A 146 6.45 -6.94 -8.41
N PRO A 147 5.95 -7.77 -7.46
CA PRO A 147 6.67 -8.96 -7.05
C PRO A 147 6.92 -9.95 -8.19
N GLY A 148 6.06 -9.96 -9.21
CA GLY A 148 6.25 -10.75 -10.42
C GLY A 148 7.25 -10.10 -11.38
N LEU A 149 7.06 -8.81 -11.70
CA LEU A 149 7.91 -8.11 -12.68
C LEU A 149 9.36 -7.95 -12.20
N LEU A 150 9.58 -7.70 -10.91
CA LEU A 150 10.94 -7.51 -10.36
C LEU A 150 11.61 -8.81 -9.92
N HIS A 151 10.98 -9.98 -10.16
CA HIS A 151 11.61 -11.26 -9.82
C HIS A 151 12.79 -11.55 -10.76
N GLY A 152 13.99 -11.65 -10.19
CA GLY A 152 15.22 -11.86 -10.95
C GLY A 152 15.89 -10.56 -11.44
N ILE A 153 15.20 -9.42 -11.36
CA ILE A 153 15.76 -8.09 -11.62
C ILE A 153 16.27 -7.49 -10.31
N LEU A 154 15.44 -7.51 -9.27
CA LEU A 154 15.80 -7.00 -7.96
C LEU A 154 16.63 -8.06 -7.21
N PRO A 155 17.75 -7.68 -6.55
CA PRO A 155 18.54 -8.64 -5.80
C PRO A 155 17.70 -9.36 -4.75
N GLN A 156 17.97 -10.65 -4.59
CA GLN A 156 17.17 -11.56 -3.76
C GLN A 156 16.78 -11.03 -2.36
N PRO A 157 17.67 -10.40 -1.55
CA PRO A 157 17.25 -9.88 -0.24
C PRO A 157 16.15 -8.83 -0.34
N TYR A 158 16.24 -7.91 -1.30
CA TYR A 158 15.28 -6.81 -1.45
C TYR A 158 13.97 -7.30 -2.09
N TRP A 159 14.06 -8.24 -3.03
CA TRP A 159 12.87 -8.89 -3.61
C TRP A 159 12.05 -9.64 -2.57
N ARG A 160 12.69 -10.36 -1.64
CA ARG A 160 11.98 -11.05 -0.56
C ARG A 160 11.22 -10.09 0.33
N ILE A 161 11.78 -8.90 0.60
CA ILE A 161 11.12 -7.88 1.40
C ILE A 161 9.87 -7.36 0.67
N SER A 162 9.97 -7.01 -0.61
CA SER A 162 8.83 -6.51 -1.39
C SER A 162 7.74 -7.58 -1.58
N ALA A 163 8.13 -8.85 -1.81
CA ALA A 163 7.20 -9.96 -1.88
C ALA A 163 6.50 -10.25 -0.54
N SER A 164 7.25 -10.21 0.58
CA SER A 164 6.70 -10.41 1.92
C SER A 164 5.72 -9.29 2.29
N LEU A 165 6.06 -8.04 1.96
CA LEU A 165 5.18 -6.89 2.14
C LEU A 165 3.86 -7.08 1.37
N SER A 166 3.94 -7.59 0.15
CA SER A 166 2.77 -7.92 -0.67
C SER A 166 1.89 -8.99 -0.04
N VAL A 167 2.48 -10.03 0.57
CA VAL A 167 1.73 -11.06 1.31
C VAL A 167 1.08 -10.49 2.58
N GLY A 168 1.81 -9.66 3.33
CA GLY A 168 1.29 -8.99 4.52
C GLY A 168 0.10 -8.08 4.21
N PHE A 169 0.22 -7.26 3.16
CA PHE A 169 -0.86 -6.39 2.71
C PHE A 169 -2.13 -7.17 2.35
N LYS A 170 -1.98 -8.26 1.59
CA LYS A 170 -3.09 -9.17 1.22
C LYS A 170 -3.77 -9.77 2.45
N SER A 171 -2.99 -10.14 3.45
CA SER A 171 -3.50 -10.69 4.72
C SER A 171 -4.33 -9.66 5.49
N CYS A 172 -3.81 -8.44 5.64
CA CYS A 172 -4.52 -7.33 6.29
C CYS A 172 -5.84 -6.99 5.57
N ALA A 173 -5.78 -6.91 4.24
CA ALA A 173 -6.92 -6.66 3.39
C ALA A 173 -8.04 -7.71 3.56
N ASN A 174 -7.68 -9.00 3.61
CA ASN A 174 -8.63 -10.09 3.82
C ASN A 174 -9.29 -10.01 5.20
N ILE A 175 -8.53 -9.73 6.26
CA ILE A 175 -9.05 -9.58 7.62
C ILE A 175 -10.11 -8.46 7.67
N ILE A 176 -9.85 -7.33 7.00
CA ILE A 176 -10.80 -6.21 6.95
C ILE A 176 -12.04 -6.57 6.14
N SER A 177 -11.87 -7.22 4.99
CA SER A 177 -13.01 -7.68 4.19
C SER A 177 -13.89 -8.67 4.96
N CYS A 178 -13.30 -9.56 5.77
CA CYS A 178 -14.05 -10.49 6.62
C CYS A 178 -14.78 -9.78 7.77
N LYS A 179 -14.23 -8.69 8.31
CA LYS A 179 -14.84 -7.92 9.40
C LYS A 179 -16.02 -7.05 8.95
N LEU A 180 -16.04 -6.58 7.70
CA LEU A 180 -17.05 -5.62 7.22
C LEU A 180 -18.40 -6.25 6.84
N ASN A 181 -18.52 -7.58 6.73
CA ASN A 181 -19.76 -8.34 6.45
C ASN A 181 -20.72 -7.70 5.41
N SER A 182 -20.19 -6.92 4.45
CA SER A 182 -20.97 -6.24 3.43
C SER A 182 -20.92 -7.04 2.14
N ARG A 183 -22.10 -7.37 1.58
CA ARG A 183 -22.27 -8.03 0.28
C ARG A 183 -21.77 -7.22 -0.93
N THR A 184 -21.13 -6.08 -0.72
CA THR A 184 -20.29 -5.39 -1.69
C THR A 184 -18.83 -5.79 -1.43
N PRO A 185 -18.33 -6.86 -2.07
CA PRO A 185 -16.90 -7.07 -2.12
C PRO A 185 -16.31 -5.89 -2.88
N ILE A 186 -15.54 -5.04 -2.21
CA ILE A 186 -14.62 -4.13 -2.88
C ILE A 186 -13.76 -5.06 -3.76
N VAL A 187 -14.00 -4.94 -5.05
CA VAL A 187 -13.50 -5.75 -6.17
C VAL A 187 -12.00 -6.10 -6.06
N ILE A 188 -11.23 -5.24 -5.40
CA ILE A 188 -9.80 -5.38 -5.14
C ILE A 188 -9.46 -6.64 -4.31
N TYR A 189 -10.35 -7.08 -3.39
CA TYR A 189 -10.01 -8.08 -2.36
C TYR A 189 -10.31 -9.54 -2.74
N ARG A 190 -11.33 -9.80 -3.57
CA ARG A 190 -11.71 -11.17 -3.96
C ARG A 190 -10.71 -11.83 -4.92
N VAL A 191 -9.78 -11.05 -5.49
CA VAL A 191 -8.81 -11.52 -6.47
C VAL A 191 -7.45 -11.80 -5.86
N LEU A 192 -7.05 -11.03 -4.84
CA LEU A 192 -5.82 -11.26 -4.09
C LEU A 192 -5.82 -12.63 -3.39
N THR A 193 -7.01 -13.16 -3.06
CA THR A 193 -7.21 -14.52 -2.54
C THR A 193 -7.09 -15.61 -3.61
N ASN A 194 -7.51 -15.36 -4.86
CA ASN A 194 -7.44 -16.34 -5.95
C ASN A 194 -6.02 -16.52 -6.53
N GLN A 195 -5.12 -15.54 -6.36
CA GLN A 195 -3.71 -15.67 -6.76
C GLN A 195 -2.93 -16.72 -5.92
N LEU A 196 -3.42 -17.11 -4.73
CA LEU A 196 -2.85 -18.23 -3.95
C LEU A 196 -3.04 -19.59 -4.62
N HIS A 197 -4.10 -19.77 -5.42
CA HIS A 197 -4.28 -21.00 -6.21
C HIS A 197 -3.35 -21.03 -7.44
N SER A 198 -3.04 -19.86 -8.01
CA SER A 198 -2.12 -19.71 -9.15
C SER A 198 -0.64 -19.80 -8.75
N SER A 199 -0.27 -19.37 -7.54
CA SER A 199 1.12 -19.49 -7.07
C SER A 199 1.58 -20.95 -6.86
N ARG A 200 0.64 -21.90 -6.61
CA ARG A 200 0.90 -23.35 -6.70
C ARG A 200 1.01 -23.89 -8.14
N ALA A 201 0.73 -23.07 -9.15
CA ALA A 201 0.92 -23.41 -10.56
C ALA A 201 2.25 -22.87 -11.11
N TYR A 202 2.77 -21.75 -10.59
CA TYR A 202 4.09 -21.23 -10.97
C TYR A 202 5.26 -22.13 -10.55
N SER A 203 5.12 -22.91 -9.47
CA SER A 203 6.10 -23.95 -9.10
C SER A 203 6.09 -25.18 -10.02
N ARG A 204 5.21 -25.23 -11.03
CA ARG A 204 5.12 -26.30 -12.04
C ARG A 204 5.52 -25.86 -13.45
N LEU A 205 5.99 -24.62 -13.62
CA LEU A 205 6.40 -24.08 -14.93
C LEU A 205 7.90 -23.80 -15.04
N THR A 206 8.74 -24.35 -14.15
CA THR A 206 10.17 -24.52 -14.43
C THR A 206 10.41 -25.90 -15.06
N PRO A 207 10.56 -26.02 -16.39
CA PRO A 207 11.22 -27.18 -16.94
C PRO A 207 12.68 -27.14 -16.49
N SER A 208 13.17 -28.30 -16.04
CA SER A 208 14.55 -28.61 -15.73
C SER A 208 15.56 -27.85 -16.58
N LEU A 209 16.31 -26.94 -15.97
CA LEU A 209 17.66 -26.63 -16.44
C LEU A 209 18.64 -27.25 -15.44
N SER A 210 19.20 -28.36 -15.92
CA SER A 210 20.27 -29.17 -15.36
C SER A 210 21.54 -28.32 -15.13
N PRO A 211 22.43 -28.70 -14.18
CA PRO A 211 23.53 -27.86 -13.75
C PRO A 211 24.71 -27.99 -14.69
N TYR A 212 25.22 -26.86 -15.17
CA TYR A 212 26.62 -26.61 -15.52
C TYR A 212 26.92 -25.15 -15.24
#